data_AF-A0A066XI86-F1
#
_entry.id   AF-A0A066XI86-F1
#
_cell.length_a   1.000
_cell.length_b   1.000
_cell.length_c   1.000
_cell.angle_alpha   90.00
_cell.angle_beta   90.00
_cell.angle_gamma   90.00
#
_symmetry.space_group_name_H-M   'P 1'
#
loop_
_entity.id
_entity.type
_entity.pdbx_description
1 polymer ?
#
loop_
_entity_poly.entity_id
_entity_poly.type
_entity_poly.pdbx_seq_one_letter_code
_entity_poly.pdbx_strand_id
1 'polypeptide(L)'
;MYSPACWLQNKTSLSSVGSATFVHDFSFGFKMQCNGAWPDFNNGSFREEPIKRRAEVLRELHKALQDYDEHVLRCSQMSSLPKAQGRDIESIENWFLANPGAIDQSESAFINHKEDLISIVPKVKSPLRRALERVSGFDLSPLFSMRPSGDFYDPELTRYYNDRKIEKFITAIVVMAGFLMLVAPLWILVFVSGELERLGIITAFVALFLALVSTVTIAKPFDTLAATAAYVSPSSQ
;
A
#
# COMPACT_ATOMS: atom_id res chain seq x y z
N MET A 1 62.44 20.21 7.60
CA MET A 1 61.77 21.43 8.12
C MET A 1 60.36 21.02 8.50
N TYR A 2 60.01 21.15 9.77
CA TYR A 2 58.90 20.43 10.41
C TYR A 2 57.51 20.96 10.01
N SER A 3 56.61 20.02 9.74
CA SER A 3 55.17 20.26 9.57
C SER A 3 54.52 20.55 10.93
N PRO A 4 53.76 21.65 11.12
CA PRO A 4 53.02 21.85 12.36
C PRO A 4 51.75 20.98 12.34
N ALA A 5 51.67 20.06 13.29
CA ALA A 5 50.51 19.20 13.50
C ALA A 5 49.30 20.02 13.98
N CYS A 6 48.18 19.90 13.26
CA CYS A 6 46.89 20.42 13.67
C CYS A 6 46.24 19.39 14.61
N TRP A 7 46.13 19.69 15.90
CA TRP A 7 45.48 18.82 16.87
C TRP A 7 44.02 19.25 17.10
N LEU A 8 43.08 18.33 16.90
CA LEU A 8 41.70 18.45 17.36
C LEU A 8 41.65 18.22 18.88
N GLN A 9 41.53 19.29 19.66
CA GLN A 9 41.16 19.16 21.07
C GLN A 9 39.64 19.14 21.21
N ASN A 10 39.10 17.99 21.58
CA ASN A 10 37.72 17.84 22.01
C ASN A 10 37.60 18.34 23.46
N LYS A 11 37.03 19.53 23.68
CA LYS A 11 36.82 20.08 25.02
C LYS A 11 35.34 19.98 25.38
N THR A 12 34.94 18.85 25.93
CA THR A 12 33.62 18.66 26.54
C THR A 12 33.63 19.28 27.94
N SER A 13 33.19 20.53 28.07
CA SER A 13 32.85 21.07 29.39
C SER A 13 31.40 20.70 29.73
N LEU A 14 31.22 19.73 30.63
CA LEU A 14 29.93 19.52 31.29
C LEU A 14 29.68 20.68 32.25
N SER A 15 28.64 21.48 31.96
CA SER A 15 27.95 22.26 32.99
C SER A 15 26.59 21.61 33.23
N SER A 16 26.39 21.21 34.48
CA SER A 16 25.12 20.75 35.06
C SER A 16 24.13 21.93 35.16
N VAL A 17 22.84 21.59 35.28
CA VAL A 17 21.62 22.43 35.41
C VAL A 17 20.87 22.48 34.07
N GLY A 18 19.60 22.10 33.91
CA GLY A 18 18.50 21.82 34.83
C GLY A 18 17.22 22.12 34.04
N SER A 19 16.29 21.15 34.01
CA SER A 19 14.86 21.24 33.64
C SER A 19 14.37 22.09 32.45
N ALA A 20 13.63 21.37 31.60
CA ALA A 20 12.48 21.80 30.80
C ALA A 20 12.70 22.43 29.40
N THR A 21 11.85 21.96 28.49
CA THR A 21 11.59 22.37 27.09
C THR A 21 12.56 21.87 26.02
N PHE A 22 12.12 20.80 25.35
CA PHE A 22 12.69 20.20 24.15
C PHE A 22 12.37 21.08 22.94
N VAL A 23 13.34 21.92 22.54
CA VAL A 23 13.38 22.57 21.23
C VAL A 23 14.51 21.90 20.45
N HIS A 24 14.18 21.33 19.30
CA HIS A 24 15.17 20.88 18.32
C HIS A 24 15.91 22.11 17.78
N ASP A 25 17.04 22.45 18.41
CA ASP A 25 18.01 23.37 17.82
C ASP A 25 19.39 22.69 17.84
N PHE A 26 19.61 21.83 16.85
CA PHE A 26 20.89 21.15 16.64
C PHE A 26 21.79 22.09 15.82
N SER A 27 22.24 23.17 16.44
CA SER A 27 23.24 24.07 15.85
C SER A 27 24.63 23.46 16.02
N PHE A 28 25.11 22.78 14.97
CA PHE A 28 26.52 22.35 14.87
C PHE A 28 27.40 23.59 14.63
N GLY A 29 27.73 24.29 15.72
CA GLY A 29 28.68 25.39 15.70
C GLY A 29 30.12 24.89 15.63
N PHE A 30 30.63 24.59 14.44
CA PHE A 30 32.08 24.39 14.25
C PHE A 30 32.79 25.74 14.31
N LYS A 31 33.33 26.09 15.49
CA LYS A 31 34.16 27.29 15.65
C LYS A 31 35.60 26.96 15.24
N MET A 32 35.90 27.13 13.97
CA MET A 32 37.25 26.98 13.43
C MET A 32 38.04 28.26 13.74
N GLN A 33 38.91 28.20 14.75
CA GLN A 33 39.82 29.30 15.09
C GLN A 33 41.13 29.15 14.31
N CYS A 34 41.21 29.83 13.17
CA CYS A 34 42.42 29.93 12.36
C CYS A 34 43.31 31.07 12.89
N ASN A 35 44.18 30.77 13.85
CA ASN A 35 45.22 31.72 14.29
C ASN A 35 46.46 31.60 13.38
N GLY A 36 46.31 32.04 12.13
CA GLY A 36 47.41 32.12 11.18
C GLY A 36 47.04 33.06 10.04
N ALA A 37 47.75 34.19 9.93
CA ALA A 37 47.64 35.10 8.80
C ALA A 37 48.30 34.44 7.58
N TRP A 38 47.49 33.71 6.81
CA TRP A 38 47.89 33.25 5.48
C TRP A 38 47.91 34.45 4.53
N PRO A 39 48.89 34.55 3.60
CA PRO A 39 48.79 35.51 2.51
C PRO A 39 47.52 35.18 1.71
N ASP A 40 46.68 36.20 1.52
CA ASP A 40 45.41 36.10 0.80
C ASP A 40 45.71 35.73 -0.66
N PHE A 41 45.78 34.41 -0.95
CA PHE A 41 46.04 33.93 -2.29
C PHE A 41 44.80 34.24 -3.12
N ASN A 42 44.93 35.24 -3.97
CA ASN A 42 43.89 35.71 -4.88
C ASN A 42 43.54 34.62 -5.90
N ASN A 43 42.59 33.75 -5.54
CA ASN A 43 41.90 32.87 -6.47
C ASN A 43 40.79 33.66 -7.18
N GLY A 44 41.21 34.66 -7.97
CA GLY A 44 40.35 35.56 -8.69
C GLY A 44 39.40 34.83 -9.67
N SER A 45 38.11 34.96 -9.39
CA SER A 45 36.96 34.97 -10.32
C SER A 45 35.63 35.10 -9.53
N PHE A 46 35.58 34.57 -8.30
CA PHE A 46 34.33 34.50 -7.52
C PHE A 46 33.91 35.80 -6.79
N ARG A 47 34.78 36.80 -6.67
CA ARG A 47 34.51 38.01 -5.87
C ARG A 47 33.89 39.17 -6.67
N GLU A 48 34.00 39.16 -8.00
CA GLU A 48 33.47 40.23 -8.87
C GLU A 48 32.16 39.87 -9.59
N GLU A 49 31.65 38.64 -9.43
CA GLU A 49 30.27 38.39 -9.86
C GLU A 49 29.30 39.18 -8.97
N PRO A 50 28.32 39.91 -9.54
CA PRO A 50 27.32 40.57 -8.73
C PRO A 50 26.59 39.50 -7.92
N ILE A 51 26.86 39.45 -6.61
CA ILE A 51 26.35 38.46 -5.64
C ILE A 51 24.83 38.25 -5.80
N LYS A 52 24.12 39.30 -6.22
CA LYS A 52 22.69 39.30 -6.54
C LYS A 52 22.32 38.33 -7.68
N ARG A 53 23.09 38.30 -8.77
CA ARG A 53 22.82 37.42 -9.92
C ARG A 53 23.01 35.96 -9.54
N ARG A 54 24.08 35.64 -8.82
CA ARG A 54 24.32 34.28 -8.31
C ARG A 54 23.25 33.85 -7.31
N ALA A 55 22.86 34.72 -6.38
CA ALA A 55 21.80 34.44 -5.42
C ALA A 55 20.45 34.19 -6.10
N GLU A 56 20.13 34.97 -7.15
CA GLU A 56 18.90 34.78 -7.93
C GLU A 56 18.89 33.45 -8.70
N VAL A 57 20.01 33.11 -9.36
CA VAL A 57 20.16 31.80 -10.04
C VAL A 57 20.08 30.65 -9.04
N LEU A 58 20.67 30.78 -7.84
CA LEU A 58 20.55 29.77 -6.79
C LEU A 58 19.11 29.63 -6.29
N ARG A 59 18.36 30.74 -6.21
CA ARG A 59 16.95 30.74 -5.82
C ARG A 59 16.08 30.05 -6.88
N GLU A 60 16.30 30.35 -8.16
CA GLU A 60 15.62 29.71 -9.28
C GLU A 60 15.94 28.21 -9.35
N LEU A 61 17.22 27.84 -9.20
CA LEU A 61 17.66 26.45 -9.15
C LEU A 61 17.00 25.70 -7.99
N HIS A 62 16.94 26.32 -6.81
CA HIS A 62 16.29 25.70 -5.66
C HIS A 62 14.81 25.42 -5.93
N LYS A 63 14.11 26.39 -6.54
CA LYS A 63 12.70 26.22 -6.93
C LYS A 63 12.53 25.11 -7.97
N ALA A 64 13.33 25.12 -9.04
CA ALA A 64 13.27 24.10 -10.08
C ALA A 64 13.58 22.70 -9.53
N LEU A 65 14.50 22.59 -8.57
CA LEU A 65 14.82 21.34 -7.91
C LEU A 65 13.68 20.84 -7.03
N GLN A 66 12.99 21.75 -6.31
CA GLN A 66 11.79 21.40 -5.55
C GLN A 66 10.66 20.91 -6.46
N ASP A 67 10.41 21.60 -7.59
CA ASP A 67 9.40 21.21 -8.57
C ASP A 67 9.73 19.82 -9.16
N TYR A 68 11.01 19.58 -9.47
CA TYR A 68 11.49 18.28 -9.94
C TYR A 68 11.26 17.16 -8.91
N ASP A 69 11.63 17.38 -7.65
CA ASP A 69 11.44 16.40 -6.58
C ASP A 69 9.96 16.07 -6.37
N GLU A 70 9.09 17.08 -6.39
CA GLU A 70 7.65 16.89 -6.33
C GLU A 70 7.12 16.05 -7.50
N HIS A 71 7.58 16.33 -8.72
CA HIS A 71 7.19 15.55 -9.90
C HIS A 71 7.66 14.10 -9.80
N VAL A 72 8.90 13.85 -9.35
CA VAL A 72 9.43 12.50 -9.14
C VAL A 72 8.63 11.74 -8.08
N LEU A 73 8.28 12.40 -6.97
CA LEU A 73 7.45 11.80 -5.93
C LEU A 73 6.06 11.42 -6.46
N ARG A 74 5.40 12.29 -7.23
CA ARG A 74 4.10 11.99 -7.86
C ARG A 74 4.20 10.85 -8.86
N CYS A 75 5.22 10.84 -9.72
CA CYS A 75 5.46 9.75 -10.67
C CYS A 75 5.71 8.42 -9.96
N SER A 76 6.48 8.43 -8.87
CA SER A 76 6.71 7.26 -8.04
C SER A 76 5.40 6.74 -7.42
N GLN A 77 4.55 7.64 -6.92
CA GLN A 77 3.23 7.29 -6.38
C GLN A 77 2.32 6.70 -7.46
N MET A 78 2.25 7.29 -8.65
CA MET A 78 1.48 6.73 -9.77
C MET A 78 1.99 5.36 -10.19
N SER A 79 3.33 5.19 -10.25
CA SER A 79 3.95 3.91 -10.58
C SER A 79 3.73 2.84 -9.51
N SER A 80 3.39 3.22 -8.27
CA SER A 80 3.07 2.28 -7.19
C SER A 80 1.64 1.77 -7.22
N LEU A 81 0.77 2.37 -8.05
CA LEU A 81 -0.62 1.95 -8.16
C LEU A 81 -0.73 0.53 -8.72
N PRO A 82 -1.65 -0.29 -8.19
CA PRO A 82 -1.82 -1.64 -8.69
C PRO A 82 -2.49 -1.63 -10.06
N LYS A 83 -2.18 -2.66 -10.84
CA LYS A 83 -2.84 -2.93 -12.12
C LYS A 83 -4.35 -3.07 -11.94
N ALA A 84 -5.10 -2.63 -12.95
CA ALA A 84 -6.54 -2.75 -12.98
C ALA A 84 -6.97 -4.22 -12.89
N GLN A 85 -8.11 -4.47 -12.23
CA GLN A 85 -8.65 -5.82 -12.14
C GLN A 85 -9.31 -6.21 -13.46
N GLY A 86 -9.11 -7.46 -13.91
CA GLY A 86 -9.69 -7.95 -15.17
C GLY A 86 -11.21 -7.76 -15.29
N ARG A 87 -11.95 -7.86 -14.18
CA ARG A 87 -13.40 -7.61 -14.14
C ARG A 87 -13.76 -6.13 -14.40
N ASP A 88 -12.91 -5.20 -13.94
CA ASP A 88 -13.14 -3.77 -14.17
C ASP A 88 -12.84 -3.43 -15.64
N ILE A 89 -11.81 -4.07 -16.22
CA ILE A 89 -11.48 -3.96 -17.65
C ILE A 89 -12.65 -4.50 -18.50
N GLU A 90 -13.15 -5.69 -18.17
CA GLU A 90 -14.31 -6.30 -18.85
C GLU A 90 -15.57 -5.42 -18.73
N SER A 91 -15.78 -4.80 -17.57
CA SER A 91 -16.89 -3.86 -17.39
C SER A 91 -16.78 -2.64 -18.31
N ILE A 92 -15.57 -2.13 -18.51
CA ILE A 92 -15.31 -1.01 -19.43
C ILE A 92 -15.50 -1.49 -20.88
N GLU A 93 -14.93 -2.64 -21.25
CA GLU A 93 -15.12 -3.25 -22.57
C GLU A 93 -16.61 -3.43 -22.92
N ASN A 94 -17.40 -3.97 -21.98
CA ASN A 94 -18.84 -4.12 -22.13
C ASN A 94 -19.56 -2.78 -22.28
N TRP A 95 -19.11 -1.74 -21.58
CA TRP A 95 -19.67 -0.38 -21.71
C TRP A 95 -19.39 0.21 -23.10
N PHE A 96 -18.19 0.00 -23.65
CA PHE A 96 -17.85 0.43 -25.02
C PHE A 96 -18.66 -0.32 -26.08
N LEU A 97 -18.88 -1.62 -25.90
CA LEU A 97 -19.73 -2.42 -26.80
C LEU A 97 -21.18 -1.94 -26.82
N ALA A 98 -21.68 -1.48 -25.68
CA ALA A 98 -23.05 -0.97 -25.57
C ALA A 98 -23.22 0.48 -26.02
N ASN A 99 -22.15 1.29 -26.03
CA ASN A 99 -22.19 2.68 -26.50
C ASN A 99 -21.29 2.88 -27.73
N PRO A 100 -21.70 2.36 -28.90
CA PRO A 100 -20.94 2.55 -30.12
C PRO A 100 -20.88 4.04 -30.49
N GLY A 101 -19.66 4.58 -30.62
CA GLY A 101 -19.43 5.97 -31.03
C GLY A 101 -19.45 7.02 -29.91
N ALA A 102 -19.47 6.61 -28.64
CA ALA A 102 -19.33 7.54 -27.51
C ALA A 102 -17.94 8.19 -27.44
N ILE A 103 -16.91 7.46 -27.88
CA ILE A 103 -15.51 7.88 -27.91
C ILE A 103 -14.95 7.52 -29.30
N ASP A 104 -14.04 8.34 -29.81
CA ASP A 104 -13.40 8.08 -31.10
C ASP A 104 -12.60 6.77 -31.09
N GLN A 105 -12.55 6.07 -32.22
CA GLN A 105 -11.86 4.78 -32.29
C GLN A 105 -10.36 4.90 -31.97
N SER A 106 -9.71 6.00 -32.36
CA SER A 106 -8.30 6.22 -32.04
C SER A 106 -8.05 6.41 -30.55
N GLU A 107 -9.00 7.05 -29.85
CA GLU A 107 -8.94 7.25 -28.41
C GLU A 107 -9.29 5.95 -27.65
N SER A 108 -10.19 5.10 -28.16
CA SER A 108 -10.55 3.83 -27.51
C SER A 108 -9.44 2.75 -27.52
N ALA A 109 -8.35 2.97 -28.26
CA ALA A 109 -7.27 1.99 -28.44
C ALA A 109 -6.52 1.65 -27.13
N PHE A 110 -6.63 2.48 -26.08
CA PHE A 110 -6.01 2.22 -24.78
C PHE A 110 -6.55 0.92 -24.13
N ILE A 111 -7.79 0.52 -24.42
CA ILE A 111 -8.42 -0.67 -23.83
C ILE A 111 -7.68 -1.96 -24.23
N ASN A 112 -7.08 -1.97 -25.43
CA ASN A 112 -6.31 -3.11 -25.93
C ASN A 112 -5.02 -3.35 -25.11
N HIS A 113 -4.51 -2.31 -24.43
CA HIS A 113 -3.30 -2.35 -23.62
C HIS A 113 -3.63 -2.66 -22.16
N LYS A 114 -4.15 -3.87 -21.90
CA LYS A 114 -4.68 -4.29 -20.59
C LYS A 114 -3.66 -4.18 -19.46
N GLU A 115 -2.39 -4.32 -19.79
CA GLU A 115 -1.25 -4.25 -18.88
C GLU A 115 -0.90 -2.84 -18.39
N ASP A 116 -1.32 -1.79 -19.11
CA ASP A 116 -1.08 -0.38 -18.77
C ASP A 116 -2.25 0.24 -17.97
N LEU A 117 -3.37 -0.48 -17.91
CA LEU A 117 -4.53 -0.05 -17.14
C LEU A 117 -4.23 -0.16 -15.63
N ILE A 118 -4.37 0.96 -14.94
CA ILE A 118 -4.17 1.09 -13.49
C ILE A 118 -5.49 1.40 -12.77
N SER A 119 -5.60 0.96 -11.52
CA SER A 119 -6.74 1.30 -10.67
C SER A 119 -6.43 2.56 -9.84
N ILE A 120 -7.12 3.67 -10.15
CA ILE A 120 -6.95 4.95 -9.42
C ILE A 120 -7.34 4.80 -7.95
N VAL A 121 -8.41 4.04 -7.68
CA VAL A 121 -8.86 3.73 -6.32
C VAL A 121 -8.77 2.22 -6.15
N PRO A 122 -7.63 1.69 -5.69
CA PRO A 122 -7.49 0.27 -5.50
C PRO A 122 -8.47 -0.20 -4.43
N LYS A 123 -9.49 -0.94 -4.86
CA LYS A 123 -10.39 -1.61 -3.93
C LYS A 123 -9.63 -2.76 -3.29
N VAL A 124 -9.23 -2.57 -2.04
CA VAL A 124 -8.64 -3.65 -1.23
C VAL A 124 -9.73 -4.69 -1.00
N LYS A 125 -9.75 -5.72 -1.84
CA LYS A 125 -10.68 -6.83 -1.67
C LYS A 125 -10.22 -7.67 -0.50
N SER A 126 -11.16 -7.98 0.39
CA SER A 126 -10.86 -8.97 1.42
C SER A 126 -10.45 -10.27 0.71
N PRO A 127 -9.42 -10.95 1.19
CA PRO A 127 -8.96 -12.22 0.60
C PRO A 127 -10.04 -13.31 0.64
N LEU A 128 -10.98 -13.24 1.59
CA LEU A 128 -12.20 -14.05 1.58
C LEU A 128 -13.05 -13.75 0.34
N ARG A 129 -13.21 -12.47 -0.02
CA ARG A 129 -13.84 -12.05 -1.29
C ARG A 129 -13.04 -12.51 -2.51
N ARG A 130 -11.71 -12.56 -2.47
CA ARG A 130 -10.88 -13.10 -3.57
C ARG A 130 -11.00 -14.62 -3.72
N ALA A 131 -11.02 -15.36 -2.60
CA ALA A 131 -11.22 -16.80 -2.59
C ALA A 131 -12.64 -17.15 -3.05
N LEU A 132 -13.64 -16.41 -2.55
CA LEU A 132 -15.01 -16.57 -2.99
C LEU A 132 -15.17 -16.17 -4.45
N GLU A 133 -14.58 -15.08 -4.96
CA GLU A 133 -14.61 -14.74 -6.40
C GLU A 133 -13.99 -15.85 -7.27
N ARG A 134 -13.04 -16.62 -6.74
CA ARG A 134 -12.44 -17.78 -7.43
C ARG A 134 -13.34 -19.01 -7.43
N VAL A 135 -14.12 -19.22 -6.37
CA VAL A 135 -15.06 -20.34 -6.22
C VAL A 135 -16.44 -20.01 -6.83
N SER A 136 -16.82 -18.74 -6.77
CA SER A 136 -18.06 -18.13 -7.24
C SER A 136 -17.98 -17.87 -8.74
N GLY A 137 -17.78 -18.93 -9.52
CA GLY A 137 -18.25 -18.99 -10.91
C GLY A 137 -19.79 -19.08 -11.00
N PHE A 138 -20.48 -19.21 -9.85
CA PHE A 138 -21.92 -19.11 -9.76
C PHE A 138 -22.35 -17.64 -9.83
N ASP A 139 -23.15 -17.35 -10.86
CA ASP A 139 -23.63 -16.04 -11.25
C ASP A 139 -24.65 -15.50 -10.23
N LEU A 140 -24.16 -15.12 -9.04
CA LEU A 140 -24.95 -14.46 -7.98
C LEU A 140 -25.20 -12.97 -8.29
N SER A 141 -24.84 -12.53 -9.50
CA SER A 141 -25.07 -11.19 -10.04
C SER A 141 -26.50 -10.65 -9.90
N PRO A 142 -27.59 -11.47 -10.00
CA PRO A 142 -28.94 -10.91 -9.89
C PRO A 142 -29.36 -10.54 -8.47
N LEU A 143 -28.77 -11.15 -7.44
CA LEU A 143 -29.17 -10.92 -6.06
C LEU A 143 -28.51 -9.66 -5.45
N PHE A 144 -27.38 -9.20 -6.02
CA PHE A 144 -26.57 -8.11 -5.48
C PHE A 144 -26.67 -6.79 -6.23
N SER A 145 -27.47 -6.72 -7.30
CA SER A 145 -27.62 -5.49 -8.05
C SER A 145 -28.55 -4.51 -7.36
N MET A 146 -28.04 -3.32 -7.06
CA MET A 146 -28.85 -2.18 -6.63
C MET A 146 -29.16 -1.34 -7.86
N ARG A 147 -30.41 -0.88 -8.01
CA ARG A 147 -30.74 0.15 -9.00
C ARG A 147 -30.13 1.48 -8.50
N PRO A 148 -29.28 2.16 -9.28
CA PRO A 148 -28.78 3.47 -8.90
C PRO A 148 -29.96 4.47 -8.82
N SER A 149 -29.91 5.37 -7.83
CA SER A 149 -30.85 6.48 -7.70
C SER A 149 -30.14 7.76 -8.11
N GLY A 150 -30.39 8.21 -9.33
CA GLY A 150 -29.97 9.51 -9.85
C GLY A 150 -30.46 9.72 -11.28
N ASP A 151 -30.69 10.97 -11.66
CA ASP A 151 -31.37 11.34 -12.92
C ASP A 151 -30.46 11.26 -14.17
N PHE A 152 -29.16 10.99 -14.01
CA PHE A 152 -28.18 10.89 -15.11
C PHE A 152 -27.62 9.47 -15.31
N TYR A 153 -28.29 8.46 -14.78
CA TYR A 153 -27.84 7.07 -14.84
C TYR A 153 -28.68 6.29 -15.85
N ASP A 154 -28.01 5.62 -16.78
CA ASP A 154 -28.65 4.61 -17.63
C ASP A 154 -28.71 3.29 -16.83
N PRO A 155 -29.90 2.89 -16.33
CA PRO A 155 -30.06 1.74 -15.46
C PRO A 155 -29.86 0.41 -16.18
N GLU A 156 -29.86 0.41 -17.52
CA GLU A 156 -29.75 -0.81 -18.32
C GLU A 156 -28.28 -1.27 -18.46
N LEU A 157 -27.33 -0.32 -18.43
CA LEU A 157 -25.93 -0.62 -18.72
C LEU A 157 -25.00 -0.62 -17.50
N THR A 158 -25.32 0.16 -16.47
CA THR A 158 -24.42 0.36 -15.32
C THR A 158 -24.89 -0.38 -14.07
N ARG A 159 -24.44 -1.63 -13.91
CA ARG A 159 -24.77 -2.45 -12.75
C ARG A 159 -23.81 -2.18 -11.58
N TYR A 160 -24.15 -1.18 -10.76
CA TYR A 160 -23.41 -0.92 -9.52
C TYR A 160 -23.72 -1.98 -8.45
N TYR A 161 -22.70 -2.74 -8.08
CA TYR A 161 -22.74 -3.64 -6.95
C TYR A 161 -22.57 -2.88 -5.64
N ASN A 162 -23.50 -3.07 -4.69
CA ASN A 162 -23.34 -2.51 -3.35
C ASN A 162 -22.34 -3.38 -2.57
N ASP A 163 -21.09 -2.91 -2.51
CA ASP A 163 -19.99 -3.57 -1.82
C ASP A 163 -20.34 -3.93 -0.35
N ARG A 164 -21.13 -3.09 0.35
CA ARG A 164 -21.57 -3.37 1.74
C ARG A 164 -22.55 -4.54 1.84
N LYS A 165 -23.43 -4.71 0.85
CA LYS A 165 -24.38 -5.84 0.82
C LYS A 165 -23.65 -7.14 0.50
N ILE A 166 -22.67 -7.08 -0.41
CA ILE A 166 -21.82 -8.21 -0.75
C ILE A 166 -21.04 -8.65 0.49
N GLU A 167 -20.39 -7.74 1.19
CA GLU A 167 -19.64 -8.08 2.40
C GLU A 167 -20.53 -8.72 3.47
N LYS A 168 -21.72 -8.15 3.74
CA LYS A 168 -22.67 -8.76 4.68
C LYS A 168 -23.11 -10.16 4.26
N PHE A 169 -23.36 -10.37 2.97
CA PHE A 169 -23.77 -11.68 2.45
C PHE A 169 -22.65 -12.71 2.54
N ILE A 170 -21.42 -12.32 2.21
CA ILE A 170 -20.24 -13.17 2.36
C ILE A 170 -20.08 -13.57 3.83
N THR A 171 -20.16 -12.61 4.75
CA THR A 171 -20.10 -12.90 6.19
C THR A 171 -21.22 -13.84 6.61
N ALA A 172 -22.45 -13.63 6.12
CA ALA A 172 -23.58 -14.51 6.42
C ALA A 172 -23.35 -15.95 5.92
N ILE A 173 -22.84 -16.14 4.70
CA ILE A 173 -22.49 -17.46 4.16
C ILE A 173 -21.44 -18.14 5.04
N VAL A 174 -20.38 -17.42 5.42
CA VAL A 174 -19.29 -17.99 6.24
C VAL A 174 -19.80 -18.44 7.60
N VAL A 175 -20.63 -17.61 8.25
CA VAL A 175 -21.28 -17.97 9.53
C VAL A 175 -22.20 -19.17 9.36
N MET A 176 -23.00 -19.21 8.31
CA MET A 176 -23.94 -20.29 8.03
C MET A 176 -23.20 -21.61 7.71
N ALA A 177 -22.12 -21.55 6.92
CA ALA A 177 -21.26 -22.70 6.64
C ALA A 177 -20.60 -23.24 7.92
N GLY A 178 -20.10 -22.37 8.80
CA GLY A 178 -19.55 -22.76 10.10
C GLY A 178 -20.60 -23.43 11.00
N PHE A 179 -21.83 -22.91 11.02
CA PHE A 179 -22.95 -23.50 11.75
C PHE A 179 -23.32 -24.89 11.22
N LEU A 180 -23.49 -25.04 9.90
CA LEU A 180 -23.76 -26.33 9.27
C LEU A 180 -22.66 -27.35 9.53
N MET A 181 -21.39 -26.93 9.50
CA MET A 181 -20.26 -27.79 9.84
C MET A 181 -20.28 -28.29 11.29
N LEU A 182 -20.88 -27.54 12.21
CA LEU A 182 -20.99 -27.94 13.61
C LEU A 182 -22.14 -28.91 13.85
N VAL A 183 -23.27 -28.66 13.17
CA VAL A 183 -24.51 -29.42 13.33
C VAL A 183 -24.46 -30.72 12.52
N ALA A 184 -23.93 -30.70 11.30
CA ALA A 184 -23.90 -31.88 10.42
C ALA A 184 -23.23 -33.12 11.04
N PRO A 185 -22.04 -33.04 11.69
CA PRO A 185 -21.41 -34.19 12.32
C PRO A 185 -22.28 -34.79 13.42
N LEU A 186 -22.98 -33.95 14.19
CA LEU A 186 -23.85 -34.40 15.28
C LEU A 186 -25.04 -35.20 14.77
N TRP A 187 -25.65 -34.75 13.66
CA TRP A 187 -26.78 -35.47 13.06
C TRP A 187 -26.33 -36.76 12.36
N ILE A 188 -25.23 -36.71 11.62
CA ILE A 188 -24.72 -37.87 10.88
C ILE A 188 -24.29 -39.00 11.84
N LEU A 189 -23.73 -38.66 13.00
CA LEU A 189 -23.25 -39.64 13.98
C LEU A 189 -24.37 -40.54 14.53
N VAL A 190 -25.62 -40.05 14.55
CA VAL A 190 -26.78 -40.80 15.04
C VAL A 190 -27.15 -41.96 14.10
N PHE A 191 -26.91 -41.80 12.80
CA PHE A 191 -27.28 -42.80 11.79
C PHE A 191 -26.20 -43.84 11.52
N VAL A 192 -24.96 -43.59 11.94
CA VAL A 192 -23.83 -44.49 11.69
C VAL A 192 -23.69 -45.46 12.85
N SER A 193 -23.70 -46.76 12.57
CA SER A 193 -23.54 -47.81 13.57
C SER A 193 -22.07 -48.24 13.77
N GLY A 194 -21.19 -47.99 12.80
CA GLY A 194 -19.79 -48.41 12.83
C GLY A 194 -18.86 -47.43 13.57
N GLU A 195 -18.04 -47.93 14.48
CA GLU A 195 -17.10 -47.09 15.27
C GLU A 195 -16.00 -46.44 14.40
N LEU A 196 -15.48 -47.17 13.42
CA LEU A 196 -14.42 -46.68 12.53
C LEU A 196 -14.94 -45.60 11.58
N GLU A 197 -16.18 -45.75 11.10
CA GLU A 197 -16.85 -44.77 10.23
C GLU A 197 -17.16 -43.48 10.98
N ARG A 198 -17.62 -43.57 12.24
CA ARG A 198 -17.82 -42.41 13.13
C ARG A 198 -16.55 -41.59 13.29
N LEU A 199 -15.42 -42.25 13.54
CA LEU A 199 -14.13 -41.59 13.69
C LEU A 199 -13.68 -40.90 12.38
N GLY A 200 -13.86 -41.58 11.25
CA GLY A 200 -13.54 -41.03 9.92
C GLY A 200 -14.35 -39.77 9.60
N ILE A 201 -15.65 -39.76 9.89
CA ILE A 201 -16.52 -38.61 9.63
C ILE A 201 -16.11 -37.40 10.48
N ILE A 202 -15.89 -37.58 11.79
CA ILE A 202 -15.51 -36.47 12.69
C ILE A 202 -14.18 -35.87 12.23
N THR A 203 -13.18 -36.69 11.95
CA THR A 203 -11.86 -36.22 11.50
C THR A 203 -11.92 -35.49 10.15
N ALA A 204 -12.73 -35.96 9.21
CA ALA A 204 -12.95 -35.29 7.93
C ALA A 204 -13.61 -33.90 8.11
N PHE A 205 -14.65 -33.79 8.94
CA PHE A 205 -15.30 -32.52 9.22
C PHE A 205 -14.38 -31.54 9.96
N VAL A 206 -13.56 -32.02 10.90
CA VAL A 206 -12.54 -31.19 11.58
C VAL A 206 -11.48 -30.71 10.59
N ALA A 207 -10.99 -31.57 9.69
CA ALA A 207 -10.02 -31.18 8.67
C ALA A 207 -10.61 -30.14 7.71
N LEU A 208 -11.86 -30.31 7.27
CA LEU A 208 -12.55 -29.36 6.41
C LEU A 208 -12.80 -28.02 7.13
N PHE A 209 -13.14 -28.05 8.43
CA PHE A 209 -13.26 -26.85 9.25
C PHE A 209 -11.94 -26.09 9.36
N LEU A 210 -10.83 -26.81 9.62
CA LEU A 210 -9.50 -26.20 9.64
C LEU A 210 -9.11 -25.63 8.27
N ALA A 211 -9.46 -26.29 7.18
CA ALA A 211 -9.25 -25.76 5.83
C ALA A 211 -10.04 -24.47 5.60
N LEU A 212 -11.33 -24.43 5.99
CA LEU A 212 -12.16 -23.24 5.88
C LEU A 212 -11.61 -22.10 6.74
N VAL A 213 -11.31 -22.37 8.01
CA VAL A 213 -10.69 -21.37 8.91
C VAL A 213 -9.39 -20.87 8.31
N SER A 214 -8.52 -21.75 7.80
CA SER A 214 -7.27 -21.38 7.13
C SER A 214 -7.49 -20.44 5.94
N THR A 215 -8.55 -20.64 5.15
CA THR A 215 -8.89 -19.70 4.06
C THR A 215 -9.44 -18.35 4.55
N VAL A 216 -10.11 -18.33 5.70
CA VAL A 216 -10.71 -17.12 6.29
C VAL A 216 -9.68 -16.33 7.11
N THR A 217 -8.74 -16.98 7.79
CA THR A 217 -7.70 -16.34 8.59
C THR A 217 -6.52 -15.99 7.71
N ILE A 218 -6.39 -14.70 7.41
CA ILE A 218 -5.32 -14.15 6.57
C ILE A 218 -4.29 -13.52 7.48
N ALA A 219 -3.65 -14.33 8.29
CA ALA A 219 -2.31 -14.02 8.70
C ALA A 219 -1.43 -14.87 7.81
N LYS A 220 -0.62 -14.26 6.92
CA LYS A 220 0.62 -14.92 6.51
C LYS A 220 1.39 -15.03 7.82
N PRO A 221 1.41 -16.21 8.47
CA PRO A 221 1.95 -16.29 9.83
C PRO A 221 3.42 -15.87 9.79
N PHE A 222 4.07 -16.16 8.66
CA PHE A 222 5.43 -15.78 8.34
C PHE A 222 5.67 -14.27 8.25
N ASP A 223 4.75 -13.44 7.74
CA ASP A 223 4.94 -11.99 7.68
C ASP A 223 4.86 -11.39 9.10
N THR A 224 3.91 -11.86 9.92
CA THR A 224 3.79 -11.44 11.33
C THR A 224 4.94 -11.97 12.18
N LEU A 225 5.40 -13.20 11.94
CA LEU A 225 6.54 -13.80 12.63
C LEU A 225 7.85 -13.12 12.22
N ALA A 226 8.02 -12.76 10.94
CA ALA A 226 9.18 -12.00 10.47
C ALA A 226 9.20 -10.58 11.03
N ALA A 227 8.05 -9.89 11.07
CA ALA A 227 7.95 -8.57 11.70
C ALA A 227 8.25 -8.63 13.21
N THR A 228 7.77 -9.68 13.89
CA THR A 228 8.06 -9.90 15.32
C THR A 228 9.54 -10.23 15.54
N ALA A 229 10.13 -11.07 14.67
CA ALA A 229 11.56 -11.40 14.74
C ALA A 229 12.45 -10.17 14.47
N ALA A 230 12.04 -9.28 13.56
CA ALA A 230 12.75 -8.03 13.29
C ALA A 230 12.72 -7.07 14.51
N TYR A 231 11.61 -7.02 15.24
CA TYR A 231 11.53 -6.24 16.49
C TYR A 231 12.44 -6.79 17.60
N VAL A 232 12.64 -8.12 17.64
CA VAL A 232 13.45 -8.78 18.67
C VAL A 232 14.94 -8.84 18.29
N SER A 233 15.32 -8.45 17.07
CA SER A 233 16.73 -8.38 16.68
C SER A 233 17.43 -7.21 17.38
N PRO A 234 18.36 -7.44 18.32
CA PRO A 234 19.12 -6.36 18.92
C PRO A 234 20.02 -5.77 17.83
N SER A 235 19.76 -4.52 17.45
CA SER A 235 20.69 -3.73 16.64
C SER A 235 21.99 -3.60 17.42
N SER A 236 22.97 -4.45 17.12
CA SER A 236 24.33 -4.33 17.65
C SER A 236 24.94 -3.03 17.10
N GLN A 237 24.83 -1.95 17.88
CA GLN A 237 25.71 -0.78 17.79
C GLN A 237 27.02 -1.07 18.49
#